data_AF-A0A3Q8I2F2-F1
#
_entry.id   AF-A0A3Q8I2F2-F1
#
_cell.length_a   1.000
_cell.length_b   1.000
_cell.length_c   1.000
_cell.angle_alpha   90.00
_cell.angle_beta   90.00
_cell.angle_gamma   90.00
#
_symmetry.space_group_name_H-M   'P 1'
#
loop_
_entity.id
_entity.type
_entity.pdbx_description
1 polymer ?
#
loop_
_entity_poly.entity_id
_entity_poly.type
_entity_poly.pdbx_seq_one_letter_code
_entity_poly.pdbx_strand_id
1 'polypeptide(L)'
;MNRVPGLLALLCVCVSSGALAQRKELTPATPEATCELTPALRLTMLGGGSFDLKEPALYYFSRSRSEVQVFVSQPEGATEPRLEAVGFWHLKSNCLISVDAKGVQYGSKLDCEDVEIEAKVNGSEVTIQTPEKDVVKVTWPSKESSSLGLRVTLQAEGNFRRVFGSLCGEYKNPPAAVPGKEAELRTLKRRSTVGPELKSHDSSVFRRLAEAQKRARGE
;
A
#
# COMPACT_ATOMS: atom_id res chain seq x y z
N MET A 1 -26.81 16.20 -84.92
CA MET A 1 -27.89 16.99 -84.28
C MET A 1 -28.04 16.49 -82.86
N ASN A 2 -27.36 17.14 -81.90
CA ASN A 2 -27.92 18.14 -80.99
C ASN A 2 -28.93 17.58 -79.97
N ARG A 3 -28.45 17.19 -78.78
CA ARG A 3 -28.76 17.76 -77.44
C ARG A 3 -28.61 16.73 -76.30
N VAL A 4 -27.69 17.01 -75.39
CA VAL A 4 -27.64 16.62 -73.96
C VAL A 4 -28.26 17.83 -73.19
N PRO A 5 -28.83 17.80 -71.94
CA PRO A 5 -28.64 16.86 -70.82
C PRO A 5 -29.91 16.42 -70.05
N GLY A 6 -29.80 15.30 -69.35
CA GLY A 6 -30.63 14.94 -68.19
C GLY A 6 -29.70 14.48 -67.08
N LEU A 7 -29.08 15.45 -66.40
CA LEU A 7 -28.10 15.29 -65.34
C LEU A 7 -28.80 14.76 -64.08
N LEU A 8 -28.55 13.50 -63.69
CA LEU A 8 -28.80 13.03 -62.32
C LEU A 8 -27.44 12.62 -61.74
N ALA A 9 -26.71 13.62 -61.27
CA ALA A 9 -25.51 13.44 -60.48
C ALA A 9 -25.94 12.93 -59.09
N LEU A 10 -25.86 11.62 -58.88
CA LEU A 10 -25.78 11.08 -57.52
C LEU A 10 -24.39 11.44 -56.98
N LEU A 11 -24.37 12.44 -56.10
CA LEU A 11 -23.21 12.76 -55.27
C LEU A 11 -22.94 11.59 -54.31
N CYS A 12 -22.16 10.61 -54.75
CA CYS A 12 -21.41 9.74 -53.85
C CYS A 12 -20.30 10.58 -53.21
N VAL A 13 -20.64 11.29 -52.14
CA VAL A 13 -19.65 11.80 -51.21
C VAL A 13 -19.02 10.58 -50.55
N CYS A 14 -17.89 10.12 -51.10
CA CYS A 14 -16.95 9.29 -50.38
C CYS A 14 -16.39 10.13 -49.23
N VAL A 15 -17.15 10.23 -48.13
CA VAL A 15 -16.57 10.63 -46.86
C VAL A 15 -15.67 9.46 -46.49
N SER A 16 -14.38 9.63 -46.78
CA SER A 16 -13.32 8.85 -46.17
C SER A 16 -13.56 8.88 -44.67
N SER A 17 -14.16 7.83 -44.12
CA SER A 17 -14.20 7.53 -42.69
C SER A 17 -12.81 7.13 -42.21
N GLY A 18 -11.82 7.97 -42.51
CA GLY A 18 -10.62 8.14 -41.70
C GLY A 18 -10.98 9.06 -40.53
N ALA A 19 -12.03 8.71 -39.78
CA ALA A 19 -12.12 9.12 -38.41
C ALA A 19 -11.02 8.33 -37.69
N LEU A 20 -9.78 8.82 -37.81
CA LEU A 20 -8.86 8.84 -36.68
C LEU A 20 -9.62 9.57 -35.57
N ALA A 21 -10.50 8.84 -34.90
CA ALA A 21 -10.76 9.07 -33.52
C ALA A 21 -9.38 8.94 -32.86
N GLN A 22 -8.65 10.05 -32.81
CA GLN A 22 -7.99 10.45 -31.59
C GLN A 22 -9.08 10.41 -30.51
N ARG A 23 -9.42 9.20 -30.06
CA ARG A 23 -9.68 9.01 -28.65
C ARG A 23 -8.45 9.63 -28.03
N LYS A 24 -8.64 10.81 -27.44
CA LYS A 24 -8.02 11.06 -26.16
C LYS A 24 -8.27 9.76 -25.40
N GLU A 25 -7.30 8.86 -25.42
CA GLU A 25 -7.04 8.05 -24.25
C GLU A 25 -6.85 9.08 -23.15
N LEU A 26 -7.98 9.49 -22.57
CA LEU A 26 -8.08 9.60 -21.13
C LEU A 26 -7.63 8.22 -20.67
N THR A 27 -6.32 7.99 -20.59
CA THR A 27 -5.76 7.14 -19.56
C THR A 27 -6.50 7.62 -18.33
N PRO A 28 -7.45 6.85 -17.79
CA PRO A 28 -8.14 7.28 -16.59
C PRO A 28 -7.00 7.54 -15.61
N ALA A 29 -6.90 8.78 -15.10
CA ALA A 29 -5.95 9.10 -14.05
C ALA A 29 -6.10 7.96 -13.04
N THR A 30 -5.06 7.13 -12.91
CA THR A 30 -5.15 5.88 -12.15
C THR A 30 -5.66 6.32 -10.78
N PRO A 31 -6.90 5.95 -10.38
CA PRO A 31 -7.49 6.56 -9.20
C PRO A 31 -6.54 6.32 -8.03
N GLU A 32 -6.35 7.32 -7.19
CA GLU A 32 -5.62 7.11 -5.94
C GLU A 32 -6.32 5.98 -5.20
N ALA A 33 -5.57 4.92 -4.87
CA ALA A 33 -6.08 3.79 -4.15
C ALA A 33 -5.56 3.82 -2.72
N THR A 34 -6.49 3.69 -1.77
CA THR A 34 -6.18 3.76 -0.35
C THR A 34 -6.40 2.40 0.29
N CYS A 35 -5.39 1.93 0.99
CA CYS A 35 -5.49 0.79 1.90
C CYS A 35 -5.33 1.29 3.33
N GLU A 36 -6.23 0.90 4.21
CA GLU A 36 -6.24 1.38 5.59
C GLU A 36 -6.47 0.23 6.56
N LEU A 37 -5.70 0.19 7.65
CA LEU A 37 -5.97 -0.63 8.83
C LEU A 37 -6.28 0.31 10.00
N THR A 38 -7.51 0.25 10.48
CA THR A 38 -8.01 1.10 11.56
C THR A 38 -7.62 0.55 12.94
N PRO A 39 -7.74 1.34 14.03
CA PRO A 39 -7.50 0.85 15.39
C PRO A 39 -8.41 -0.33 15.81
N ALA A 40 -9.59 -0.45 15.21
CA ALA A 40 -10.53 -1.56 15.41
C ALA A 40 -10.14 -2.82 14.60
N LEU A 41 -8.96 -2.82 13.97
CA LEU A 41 -8.45 -3.89 13.11
C LEU A 41 -9.34 -4.20 11.88
N ARG A 42 -10.13 -3.22 11.43
CA ARG A 42 -10.82 -3.28 10.15
C ARG A 42 -9.86 -2.83 9.05
N LEU A 43 -9.59 -3.71 8.08
CA LEU A 43 -8.77 -3.43 6.92
C LEU A 43 -9.62 -3.14 5.68
N THR A 44 -9.32 -2.06 4.97
CA THR A 44 -9.84 -1.74 3.63
C THR A 44 -8.73 -1.93 2.61
N MET A 45 -8.98 -2.68 1.52
CA MET A 45 -7.97 -3.01 0.50
C MET A 45 -7.90 -1.95 -0.61
N LEU A 46 -6.79 -1.92 -1.36
CA LEU A 46 -6.59 -0.98 -2.49
C LEU A 46 -7.65 -1.15 -3.59
N GLY A 47 -8.10 -2.38 -3.85
CA GLY A 47 -9.15 -2.68 -4.83
C GLY A 47 -10.57 -2.42 -4.32
N GLY A 48 -10.72 -1.90 -3.10
CA GLY A 48 -11.99 -1.78 -2.38
C GLY A 48 -12.28 -2.98 -1.47
N GLY A 49 -13.43 -2.93 -0.79
CA GLY A 49 -13.89 -3.93 0.18
C GLY A 49 -13.05 -4.01 1.46
N SER A 50 -13.60 -4.67 2.48
CA SER A 50 -13.02 -4.66 3.82
C SER A 50 -13.27 -5.95 4.61
N PHE A 51 -12.36 -6.25 5.54
CA PHE A 51 -12.43 -7.41 6.43
C PHE A 51 -11.77 -7.11 7.78
N ASP A 52 -12.07 -7.95 8.77
CA ASP A 52 -11.47 -7.83 10.11
C ASP A 52 -10.18 -8.64 10.19
N LEU A 53 -9.12 -8.06 10.75
CA LEU A 53 -7.81 -8.69 10.98
C LEU A 53 -7.56 -8.85 12.48
N LYS A 54 -8.33 -9.73 13.13
CA LYS A 54 -8.27 -9.93 14.60
C LYS A 54 -7.26 -10.98 15.03
N GLU A 55 -6.70 -11.75 14.10
CA GLU A 55 -5.72 -12.78 14.44
C GLU A 55 -4.36 -12.14 14.79
N PRO A 56 -3.80 -12.40 15.98
CA PRO A 56 -2.46 -11.93 16.34
C PRO A 56 -1.39 -12.56 15.44
N ALA A 57 -0.68 -11.74 14.67
CA ALA A 57 0.51 -12.15 13.92
C ALA A 57 1.27 -10.92 13.40
N LEU A 58 2.41 -11.21 12.77
CA LEU A 58 3.09 -10.27 11.90
C LEU A 58 2.59 -10.48 10.46
N TYR A 59 2.14 -9.41 9.81
CA TYR A 59 1.65 -9.45 8.44
C TYR A 59 2.42 -8.49 7.54
N TYR A 60 2.59 -8.87 6.28
CA TYR A 60 2.86 -7.95 5.20
C TYR A 60 1.59 -7.14 4.89
N PHE A 61 1.60 -5.87 5.27
CA PHE A 61 0.54 -4.93 4.94
C PHE A 61 0.58 -4.59 3.45
N SER A 62 1.76 -4.23 2.94
CA SER A 62 2.06 -4.05 1.52
C SER A 62 3.46 -4.55 1.18
N ARG A 63 3.67 -5.00 -0.06
CA ARG A 63 4.97 -5.52 -0.53
C ARG A 63 5.27 -5.05 -1.94
N SER A 64 6.01 -3.97 -2.08
CA SER A 64 6.43 -3.46 -3.39
C SER A 64 7.95 -3.24 -3.40
N ARG A 65 8.41 -2.09 -3.89
CA ARG A 65 9.78 -1.62 -3.64
C ARG A 65 10.00 -1.23 -2.18
N SER A 66 8.91 -0.98 -1.45
CA SER A 66 8.91 -0.90 0.00
C SER A 66 8.07 -2.03 0.58
N GLU A 67 8.58 -2.68 1.62
CA GLU A 67 7.82 -3.61 2.45
C GLU A 67 7.27 -2.86 3.66
N VAL A 68 5.96 -2.96 3.84
CA VAL A 68 5.29 -2.48 5.06
C VAL A 68 4.77 -3.68 5.81
N GLN A 69 5.16 -3.80 7.08
CA GLN A 69 4.73 -4.86 7.97
C GLN A 69 3.90 -4.28 9.12
N VAL A 70 2.88 -5.01 9.53
CA VAL A 70 2.02 -4.65 10.67
C VAL A 70 2.08 -5.77 11.71
N PHE A 71 2.32 -5.39 12.95
CA PHE A 71 2.34 -6.31 14.09
C PHE A 71 1.05 -6.17 14.88
N VAL A 72 0.18 -7.18 14.74
CA VAL A 72 -1.06 -7.29 15.51
C VAL A 72 -0.80 -8.23 16.68
N SER A 73 -1.09 -7.75 17.89
CA SER A 73 -0.96 -8.57 19.10
C SER A 73 -2.14 -8.36 20.03
N GLN A 74 -2.35 -9.30 20.94
CA GLN A 74 -3.23 -9.13 22.09
C GLN A 74 -2.36 -9.11 23.34
N PRO A 75 -2.06 -7.94 23.91
CA PRO A 75 -1.29 -7.83 25.14
C PRO A 75 -1.92 -8.61 26.29
N GLU A 76 -1.09 -9.03 27.25
CA GLU A 76 -1.58 -9.67 28.46
C GLU A 76 -2.58 -8.76 29.19
N GLY A 77 -3.74 -9.31 29.55
CA GLY A 77 -4.83 -8.56 30.18
C GLY A 77 -5.70 -7.72 29.22
N ALA A 78 -5.37 -7.63 27.93
CA ALA A 78 -6.23 -6.98 26.94
C ALA A 78 -7.41 -7.89 26.54
N THR A 79 -8.59 -7.32 26.41
CA THR A 79 -9.80 -8.03 25.96
C THR A 79 -9.86 -8.21 24.46
N GLU A 80 -9.16 -7.35 23.71
CA GLU A 80 -9.15 -7.36 22.24
C GLU A 80 -7.72 -7.17 21.70
N PRO A 81 -7.41 -7.77 20.54
CA PRO A 81 -6.17 -7.52 19.83
C PRO A 81 -6.12 -6.08 19.29
N ARG A 82 -4.90 -5.58 19.08
CA ARG A 82 -4.66 -4.25 18.49
C ARG A 82 -3.40 -4.23 17.63
N LEU A 83 -3.30 -3.22 16.77
CA LEU A 83 -2.09 -2.93 16.02
C LEU A 83 -1.08 -2.27 16.96
N GLU A 84 0.01 -2.97 17.27
CA GLU A 84 1.07 -2.53 18.20
C GLU A 84 2.18 -1.75 17.50
N ALA A 85 2.53 -2.17 16.28
CA ALA A 85 3.62 -1.56 15.55
C ALA A 85 3.47 -1.70 14.03
N VAL A 86 4.06 -0.74 13.32
CA VAL A 86 4.20 -0.72 11.86
C VAL A 86 5.68 -0.63 11.52
N GLY A 87 6.17 -1.52 10.67
CA GLY A 87 7.52 -1.51 10.13
C GLY A 87 7.50 -1.11 8.66
N PHE A 88 8.44 -0.27 8.25
CA PHE A 88 8.68 0.12 6.86
C PHE A 88 10.14 -0.19 6.50
N TRP A 89 10.33 -0.82 5.35
CA TRP A 89 11.65 -1.05 4.76
C TRP A 89 11.61 -0.74 3.27
N HIS A 90 12.44 0.20 2.83
CA HIS A 90 12.66 0.42 1.39
C HIS A 90 13.81 -0.45 0.89
N LEU A 91 13.54 -1.32 -0.08
CA LEU A 91 14.48 -2.35 -0.52
C LEU A 91 15.74 -1.79 -1.20
N LYS A 92 15.62 -0.66 -1.91
CA LYS A 92 16.74 -0.07 -2.67
C LYS A 92 17.70 0.69 -1.77
N SER A 93 17.18 1.45 -0.81
CA SER A 93 18.01 2.30 0.07
C SER A 93 18.35 1.64 1.40
N ASN A 94 17.68 0.55 1.75
CA ASN A 94 17.69 -0.01 3.10
C ASN A 94 17.22 0.95 4.20
N CYS A 95 16.47 2.01 3.86
CA CYS A 95 15.81 2.83 4.87
C CYS A 95 14.84 1.96 5.68
N LEU A 96 15.04 1.96 7.00
CA LEU A 96 14.28 1.18 7.98
C LEU A 96 13.64 2.14 8.97
N ILE A 97 12.31 2.07 9.08
CA ILE A 97 11.52 2.86 10.02
C ILE A 97 10.57 1.92 10.75
N SER A 98 10.43 2.07 12.06
CA SER A 98 9.34 1.46 12.81
C SER A 98 8.57 2.52 13.57
N VAL A 99 7.28 2.27 13.75
CA VAL A 99 6.35 3.14 14.46
C VAL A 99 5.58 2.28 15.44
N ASP A 100 5.55 2.68 16.70
CA ASP A 100 4.76 2.05 17.76
C ASP A 100 4.05 3.13 18.60
N ALA A 101 3.40 2.72 19.69
CA ALA A 101 2.71 3.65 20.58
C ALA A 101 3.63 4.67 21.28
N LYS A 102 4.95 4.44 21.29
CA LYS A 102 5.96 5.35 21.87
C LYS A 102 6.48 6.35 20.86
N GLY A 103 6.26 6.12 19.56
CA GLY A 103 6.63 7.03 18.48
C GLY A 103 7.40 6.33 17.37
N VAL A 104 8.33 7.06 16.75
CA VAL A 104 9.06 6.62 15.55
C VAL A 104 10.50 6.25 15.90
N GLN A 105 10.97 5.13 15.38
CA GLN A 105 12.35 4.68 15.46
C GLN A 105 12.92 4.48 14.06
N TYR A 106 14.21 4.77 13.90
CA TYR A 106 14.94 4.63 12.64
C TYR A 106 16.07 3.60 12.81
N GLY A 107 16.39 2.88 11.74
CA GLY A 107 17.64 2.12 11.65
C GLY A 107 18.84 3.05 11.49
N SER A 108 18.74 3.97 10.53
CA SER A 108 19.61 5.13 10.36
C SER A 108 18.76 6.27 9.78
N LYS A 109 18.75 7.43 10.44
CA LYS A 109 17.95 8.58 9.99
C LYS A 109 18.54 9.18 8.70
N LEU A 110 19.87 9.23 8.60
CA LEU A 110 20.59 9.74 7.44
C LEU A 110 20.30 8.92 6.18
N ASP A 111 20.34 7.59 6.29
CA ASP A 111 20.09 6.68 5.17
C ASP A 111 18.66 6.82 4.61
N CYS A 112 17.72 7.28 5.43
CA CYS A 112 16.35 7.54 5.01
C CYS A 112 16.20 8.89 4.31
N GLU A 113 16.95 9.93 4.69
CA GLU A 113 16.87 11.26 4.08
C GLU A 113 17.69 11.36 2.76
N ASP A 114 18.80 10.63 2.65
CA ASP A 114 19.73 10.69 1.51
C ASP A 114 19.18 10.10 0.18
N VAL A 115 18.05 9.40 0.23
CA VAL A 115 17.58 8.48 -0.84
C VAL A 115 16.22 8.84 -1.41
N GLU A 116 15.83 10.12 -1.32
CA GLU A 116 14.54 10.63 -1.79
C GLU A 116 13.33 10.01 -1.05
N ILE A 117 13.54 9.44 0.13
CA ILE A 117 12.47 9.05 1.05
C ILE A 117 12.27 10.19 2.05
N GLU A 118 11.06 10.74 2.11
CA GLU A 118 10.74 11.81 3.06
C GLU A 118 9.93 11.24 4.22
N ALA A 119 10.51 11.17 5.42
CA ALA A 119 9.80 10.83 6.64
C ALA A 119 9.57 12.09 7.49
N LYS A 120 8.32 12.53 7.60
CA LYS A 120 7.92 13.72 8.37
C LYS A 120 7.08 13.30 9.57
N VAL A 121 7.51 13.70 10.76
CA VAL A 121 6.78 13.45 12.01
C VAL A 121 6.08 14.73 12.43
N ASN A 122 4.77 14.67 12.63
CA ASN A 122 3.95 15.79 13.09
C ASN A 122 3.03 15.32 14.24
N GLY A 123 3.38 15.69 15.47
CA GLY A 123 2.65 15.25 16.66
C GLY A 123 2.64 13.73 16.80
N SER A 124 1.46 13.12 16.73
CA SER A 124 1.26 11.66 16.83
C SER A 124 1.05 10.98 15.46
N GLU A 125 1.53 11.60 14.40
CA GLU A 125 1.52 11.09 13.03
C GLU A 125 2.93 11.08 12.45
N VAL A 126 3.24 10.04 11.66
CA VAL A 126 4.35 10.05 10.72
C VAL A 126 3.85 9.80 9.30
N THR A 127 4.33 10.60 8.37
CA THR A 127 4.12 10.44 6.94
C THR A 127 5.45 10.05 6.30
N ILE A 128 5.47 8.93 5.59
CA ILE A 128 6.62 8.41 4.83
C ILE A 128 6.24 8.46 3.35
N GLN A 129 6.94 9.28 2.59
CA GLN A 129 6.78 9.38 1.15
C GLN A 129 7.93 8.67 0.44
N THR A 130 7.61 7.75 -0.48
CA THR A 130 8.64 7.05 -1.28
C THR A 130 8.89 7.75 -2.62
N PRO A 131 10.01 7.44 -3.31
CA PRO A 131 10.28 7.96 -4.65
C PRO A 131 9.21 7.59 -5.68
N GLU A 132 8.49 6.48 -5.46
CA GLU A 132 7.36 6.04 -6.28
C GLU A 132 6.07 6.81 -5.99
N LYS A 133 6.12 7.84 -5.12
CA LYS A 133 4.97 8.62 -4.63
C LYS A 133 3.98 7.81 -3.80
N ASP A 134 4.42 6.70 -3.21
CA ASP A 134 3.65 6.12 -2.12
C ASP A 134 3.67 7.02 -0.91
N VAL A 135 2.51 7.19 -0.30
CA VAL A 135 2.39 7.87 0.97
C VAL A 135 1.90 6.88 2.01
N VAL A 136 2.77 6.51 2.94
CA VAL A 136 2.43 5.70 4.10
C VAL A 136 2.24 6.64 5.29
N LYS A 137 1.06 6.63 5.89
CA LYS A 137 0.75 7.39 7.11
C LYS A 137 0.52 6.43 8.25
N VAL A 138 1.19 6.68 9.37
CA VAL A 138 0.95 5.95 10.61
C VAL A 138 0.61 6.94 11.70
N THR A 139 -0.53 6.74 12.35
CA THR A 139 -0.96 7.55 13.49
C THR A 139 -1.08 6.67 14.73
N TRP A 140 -0.56 7.15 15.85
CA TRP A 140 -0.76 6.52 17.16
C TRP A 140 -1.59 7.45 18.07
N PRO A 141 -2.28 6.93 19.10
CA PRO A 141 -3.10 7.76 19.97
C PRO A 141 -2.27 8.77 20.77
N SER A 142 -2.72 10.02 20.81
CA SER A 142 -2.13 11.06 21.67
C SER A 142 -2.55 10.86 23.14
N LYS A 143 -1.62 10.36 23.97
CA LYS A 143 -1.56 10.30 25.47
C LYS A 143 -2.82 10.03 26.34
N GLU A 144 -4.05 9.98 25.83
CA GLU A 144 -5.28 9.78 26.61
C GLU A 144 -6.10 8.54 26.19
N SER A 145 -5.69 7.83 25.13
CA SER A 145 -6.43 6.66 24.62
C SER A 145 -5.51 5.47 24.36
N SER A 146 -4.83 5.00 25.41
CA SER A 146 -3.98 3.79 25.37
C SER A 146 -4.74 2.50 25.03
N SER A 147 -6.08 2.56 24.97
CA SER A 147 -6.94 1.47 24.51
C SER A 147 -7.03 1.37 22.98
N LEU A 148 -6.70 2.42 22.23
CA LEU A 148 -6.76 2.40 20.77
C LEU A 148 -5.41 1.97 20.19
N GLY A 149 -5.43 0.97 19.30
CA GLY A 149 -4.25 0.58 18.51
C GLY A 149 -3.81 1.68 17.53
N LEU A 150 -2.68 1.45 16.87
CA LEU A 150 -2.24 2.32 15.77
C LEU A 150 -3.25 2.28 14.60
N ARG A 151 -3.19 3.29 13.73
CA ARG A 151 -3.78 3.27 12.38
C ARG A 151 -2.66 3.37 11.36
N VAL A 152 -2.76 2.62 10.27
CA VAL A 152 -1.88 2.76 9.11
C VAL A 152 -2.69 2.93 7.84
N THR A 153 -2.26 3.86 6.99
CA THR A 153 -2.84 4.12 5.68
C THR A 153 -1.73 4.08 4.63
N LEU A 154 -1.98 3.42 3.51
CA LEU A 154 -1.18 3.47 2.30
C LEU A 154 -2.03 4.11 1.21
N GLN A 155 -1.59 5.27 0.72
CA GLN A 155 -2.10 5.88 -0.49
C GLN A 155 -1.12 5.56 -1.62
N ALA A 156 -1.58 4.77 -2.58
CA ALA A 156 -0.80 4.34 -3.73
C ALA A 156 -1.09 5.26 -4.93
N GLU A 157 -0.13 6.10 -5.28
CA GLU A 157 -0.13 6.81 -6.56
C GLU A 157 0.64 6.00 -7.62
N GLY A 158 0.15 5.97 -8.87
CA GLY A 158 0.92 5.49 -10.02
C GLY A 158 0.89 3.98 -10.33
N ASN A 159 1.62 3.62 -11.40
CA ASN A 159 1.47 2.42 -12.25
C ASN A 159 1.41 1.07 -11.51
N PHE A 160 0.49 0.22 -12.01
CA PHE A 160 0.31 -1.23 -11.79
C PHE A 160 1.23 -1.91 -10.79
N ARG A 161 0.65 -2.32 -9.67
CA ARG A 161 1.34 -2.97 -8.56
C ARG A 161 0.95 -4.44 -8.54
N ARG A 162 1.76 -5.28 -9.17
CA ARG A 162 1.72 -6.73 -8.87
C ARG A 162 2.35 -6.92 -7.50
N VAL A 163 1.51 -7.01 -6.48
CA VAL A 163 1.91 -7.24 -5.10
C VAL A 163 1.26 -8.53 -4.64
N PHE A 164 2.02 -9.62 -4.69
CA PHE A 164 1.56 -10.91 -4.21
C PHE A 164 1.85 -11.04 -2.70
N GLY A 165 0.86 -11.56 -1.95
CA GLY A 165 1.05 -11.91 -0.53
C GLY A 165 1.10 -10.72 0.42
N SER A 166 0.22 -9.74 0.25
CA SER A 166 0.02 -8.64 1.20
C SER A 166 -1.46 -8.40 1.49
N LEU A 167 -1.76 -7.83 2.66
CA LEU A 167 -3.13 -7.57 3.11
C LEU A 167 -3.85 -6.54 2.24
N CYS A 168 -3.14 -5.53 1.75
CA CYS A 168 -3.72 -4.48 0.89
C CYS A 168 -4.18 -4.99 -0.48
N GLY A 169 -3.85 -6.25 -0.82
CA GLY A 169 -4.15 -6.86 -2.10
C GLY A 169 -3.35 -6.27 -3.27
N GLU A 170 -3.66 -6.74 -4.47
CA GLU A 170 -3.07 -6.20 -5.68
C GLU A 170 -3.82 -4.95 -6.14
N TYR A 171 -3.09 -3.93 -6.57
CA TYR A 171 -3.68 -2.77 -7.23
C TYR A 171 -3.36 -2.80 -8.73
N LYS A 172 -4.40 -3.05 -9.52
CA LYS A 172 -4.37 -3.18 -10.98
C LYS A 172 -5.45 -2.28 -11.59
N ASN A 173 -5.35 -1.98 -12.89
CA ASN A 173 -6.41 -1.31 -13.65
C ASN A 173 -6.92 -2.26 -14.76
N PRO A 174 -8.19 -2.71 -14.73
CA PRO A 174 -9.20 -2.44 -13.70
C PRO A 174 -8.83 -3.03 -12.33
N PRO A 175 -9.37 -2.50 -11.21
CA PRO A 175 -9.09 -2.99 -9.86
C PRO A 175 -9.24 -4.51 -9.76
N ALA A 176 -8.33 -5.15 -9.03
CA ALA A 176 -8.41 -6.58 -8.78
C ALA A 176 -9.70 -6.89 -7.99
N ALA A 177 -10.31 -8.04 -8.27
CA ALA A 177 -11.46 -8.50 -7.51
C ALA A 177 -11.06 -8.65 -6.03
N VAL A 178 -11.87 -8.07 -5.16
CA VAL A 178 -11.71 -8.20 -3.72
C VAL A 178 -12.20 -9.58 -3.31
N PRO A 179 -11.45 -10.31 -2.47
CA PRO A 179 -11.95 -11.55 -1.87
C PRO A 179 -13.31 -11.33 -1.20
N GLY A 180 -14.36 -11.93 -1.77
CA GLY A 180 -15.74 -11.77 -1.29
C GLY A 180 -16.18 -12.94 -0.39
N LYS A 181 -15.43 -14.04 -0.40
CA LYS A 181 -15.73 -15.25 0.36
C LYS A 181 -14.78 -15.42 1.52
N GLU A 182 -15.29 -15.93 2.64
CA GLU A 182 -14.52 -16.21 3.86
C GLU A 182 -13.27 -17.09 3.61
N ALA A 183 -13.38 -18.10 2.75
CA ALA A 183 -12.24 -18.97 2.41
C ALA A 183 -11.12 -18.23 1.65
N GLU A 184 -11.48 -17.28 0.79
CA GLU A 184 -10.54 -16.45 0.04
C GLU A 184 -9.84 -15.46 0.98
N LEU A 185 -10.59 -14.85 1.91
CA LEU A 185 -10.06 -14.00 2.97
C LEU A 185 -9.10 -14.74 3.90
N ARG A 186 -9.46 -15.95 4.34
CA ARG A 186 -8.57 -16.81 5.14
C ARG A 186 -7.27 -17.11 4.40
N THR A 187 -7.36 -17.38 3.10
CA THR A 187 -6.19 -17.63 2.26
C THR A 187 -5.33 -16.37 2.12
N LEU A 188 -5.95 -15.19 1.91
CA LEU A 188 -5.26 -13.90 1.86
C LEU A 188 -4.49 -13.64 3.16
N LYS A 189 -5.16 -13.75 4.32
CA LYS A 189 -4.54 -13.56 5.65
C LYS A 189 -3.33 -14.47 5.82
N ARG A 190 -3.49 -15.77 5.57
CA ARG A 190 -2.40 -16.76 5.67
C ARG A 190 -1.22 -16.45 4.76
N ARG A 191 -1.47 -16.02 3.51
CA ARG A 191 -0.42 -15.66 2.55
C ARG A 191 0.28 -14.34 2.90
N SER A 192 -0.40 -13.49 3.65
CA SER A 192 0.15 -12.20 4.10
C SER A 192 0.87 -12.33 5.43
N THR A 193 0.68 -13.41 6.18
CA THR A 193 1.44 -13.67 7.40
C THR A 193 2.93 -13.82 7.07
N VAL A 194 3.78 -13.07 7.77
CA VAL A 194 5.22 -13.31 7.78
C VAL A 194 5.42 -14.64 8.51
N GLY A 195 5.68 -15.72 7.77
CA GLY A 195 5.54 -17.09 8.26
C GLY A 195 6.32 -17.42 9.55
N PRO A 196 5.94 -18.50 10.27
CA PRO A 196 6.63 -18.95 11.48
C PRO A 196 8.04 -19.51 11.23
N GLU A 197 8.44 -19.69 9.96
CA GLU A 197 9.78 -20.12 9.55
C GLU A 197 10.79 -18.97 9.67
N LEU A 198 11.06 -18.61 10.93
CA LEU A 198 12.04 -17.69 11.49
C LEU A 198 13.52 -17.99 11.12
N LYS A 199 13.79 -18.79 10.08
CA LYS A 199 15.16 -19.10 9.62
C LYS A 199 15.63 -18.24 8.45
N SER A 200 14.76 -17.48 7.80
CA SER A 200 15.23 -16.38 6.95
C SER A 200 15.46 -15.16 7.84
N HIS A 201 16.72 -14.87 8.13
CA HIS A 201 17.16 -13.69 8.86
C HIS A 201 16.61 -12.36 8.27
N ASP A 202 16.11 -12.42 7.05
CA ASP A 202 15.84 -11.31 6.16
C ASP A 202 14.38 -10.83 6.09
N SER A 203 13.43 -11.52 6.70
CA SER A 203 12.00 -11.27 6.44
C SER A 203 11.29 -10.37 7.46
N SER A 204 11.90 -10.03 8.60
CA SER A 204 11.28 -9.14 9.60
C SER A 204 11.91 -7.76 9.59
N VAL A 205 11.12 -6.73 9.27
CA VAL A 205 11.56 -5.32 9.31
C VAL A 205 11.98 -4.92 10.73
N PHE A 206 11.22 -5.33 11.74
CA PHE A 206 11.51 -5.03 13.14
C PHE A 206 12.85 -5.60 13.60
N ARG A 207 13.18 -6.82 13.16
CA ARG A 207 14.46 -7.44 13.49
C ARG A 207 15.63 -6.75 12.77
N ARG A 208 15.48 -6.43 11.48
CA ARG A 208 16.47 -5.64 10.72
C ARG A 208 16.74 -4.28 11.37
N LEU A 209 15.68 -3.61 11.83
CA LEU A 209 15.79 -2.34 12.53
C LEU A 209 16.56 -2.50 13.86
N ALA A 210 16.25 -3.51 14.65
CA ALA A 210 17.00 -3.80 15.88
C ALA A 210 18.49 -4.08 15.60
N GLU A 211 18.80 -4.86 14.57
CA GLU A 211 20.19 -5.11 14.14
C GLU A 211 20.90 -3.83 13.67
N ALA A 212 20.22 -2.98 12.89
CA ALA A 212 20.77 -1.70 12.44
C ALA A 212 21.10 -0.78 13.61
N GLN A 213 20.20 -0.70 14.60
CA GLN A 213 20.42 0.08 15.81
C GLN A 213 21.56 -0.46 16.67
N LYS A 214 21.75 -1.78 16.74
CA LYS A 214 22.92 -2.39 17.41
C LYS A 214 24.22 -1.98 16.70
N ARG A 215 24.28 -2.12 15.37
CA ARG A 215 25.44 -1.70 14.58
C ARG A 215 25.77 -0.22 14.76
N ALA A 216 24.74 0.64 14.77
CA ALA A 216 24.91 2.07 15.01
C ALA A 216 25.45 2.39 16.42
N ARG A 217 25.23 1.51 17.41
CA ARG A 217 25.81 1.61 18.76
C ARG A 217 27.18 0.92 18.90
N GLY A 218 27.67 0.24 17.88
CA GLY A 218 28.92 -0.53 17.92
C GLY A 218 28.80 -1.88 18.66
N GLU A 219 27.59 -2.42 18.79
CA GLU A 219 27.27 -3.72 19.39
C GLU A 219 27.32 -4.88 18.37
#